data_AF-A0A0Q6A4H1-F1
#
_entry.id   AF-A0A0Q6A4H1-F1
#
_cell.length_a   1.000
_cell.length_b   1.000
_cell.length_c   1.000
_cell.angle_alpha   90.00
_cell.angle_beta   90.00
_cell.angle_gamma   90.00
#
_symmetry.space_group_name_H-M   'P 1'
#
loop_
_entity.id
_entity.type
_entity.pdbx_description
1 polymer ?
#
loop_
_entity_poly.entity_id
_entity_poly.type
_entity_poly.pdbx_seq_one_letter_code
_entity_poly.pdbx_strand_id
1 'polypeptide(L)'
;MLLDLYVAQSVGTRVSVTSASHASGSASTTALRYLKSLEQHALVIRTQDPSDRRRMQVTLSEAAITLLNRWFERTQPAKHG
;
A
#
# COMPACT_ATOMS: atom_id res chain seq x y z
N MET A 1 0.97 -4.41 -5.22
CA MET A 1 1.51 -3.37 -4.30
C MET A 1 0.42 -2.64 -3.50
N LEU A 2 -0.61 -2.03 -4.13
CA LEU A 2 -1.67 -1.33 -3.36
C LEU A 2 -2.47 -2.32 -2.47
N LEU A 3 -2.83 -3.48 -3.04
CA LEU A 3 -3.51 -4.55 -2.30
C LEU A 3 -2.61 -5.13 -1.19
N ASP A 4 -1.33 -5.31 -1.46
CA ASP A 4 -0.38 -5.80 -0.45
C ASP A 4 -0.25 -4.83 0.72
N LEU A 5 -0.22 -3.51 0.43
CA LEU A 5 -0.23 -2.48 1.47
C LEU A 5 -1.54 -2.49 2.27
N TYR A 6 -2.67 -2.71 1.60
CA TYR A 6 -3.98 -2.85 2.26
C TYR A 6 -4.02 -4.04 3.22
N VAL A 7 -3.59 -5.22 2.74
CA VAL A 7 -3.51 -6.44 3.56
C VAL A 7 -2.52 -6.27 4.70
N ALA A 8 -1.32 -5.76 4.43
CA ALA A 8 -0.33 -5.56 5.47
C ALA A 8 -0.84 -4.61 6.57
N GLN A 9 -1.50 -3.51 6.19
CA GLN A 9 -2.04 -2.57 7.16
C GLN A 9 -3.22 -3.15 7.96
N SER A 10 -4.07 -3.98 7.35
CA SER A 10 -5.20 -4.62 8.07
C SER A 10 -4.74 -5.61 9.13
N VAL A 11 -3.55 -6.21 8.96
CA VAL A 11 -2.93 -7.10 9.96
C VAL A 11 -1.84 -6.40 10.80
N GLY A 12 -1.73 -5.07 10.73
CA GLY A 12 -0.75 -4.29 11.51
C GLY A 12 0.72 -4.50 11.10
N THR A 13 0.97 -5.06 9.93
CA THR A 13 2.30 -5.29 9.38
C THR A 13 2.84 -4.04 8.70
N ARG A 14 4.08 -3.66 9.02
CA ARG A 14 4.79 -2.54 8.40
C ARG A 14 5.47 -3.00 7.11
N VAL A 15 5.39 -2.18 6.08
CA VAL A 15 5.98 -2.47 4.76
C VAL A 15 7.05 -1.43 4.44
N SER A 16 8.25 -1.89 4.09
CA SER A 16 9.32 -1.00 3.60
C SER A 16 9.18 -0.74 2.10
N VAL A 17 9.76 0.35 1.59
CA VAL A 17 9.82 0.64 0.15
C VAL A 17 10.42 -0.53 -0.64
N THR A 18 11.50 -1.12 -0.13
CA THR A 18 12.16 -2.28 -0.76
C THR A 18 11.22 -3.48 -0.80
N SER A 19 10.56 -3.79 0.32
CA SER A 19 9.60 -4.90 0.39
C SER A 19 8.42 -4.70 -0.55
N ALA A 20 7.86 -3.47 -0.60
CA ALA A 20 6.78 -3.12 -1.52
C ALA A 20 7.21 -3.28 -2.98
N SER A 21 8.45 -2.91 -3.30
CA SER A 21 9.00 -3.02 -4.66
C SER A 21 9.26 -4.47 -5.09
N HIS A 22 9.62 -5.35 -4.14
CA HIS A 22 9.76 -6.78 -4.42
C HIS A 22 8.38 -7.44 -4.57
N ALA A 23 7.41 -7.10 -3.72
CA ALA A 23 6.06 -7.67 -3.75
C ALA A 23 5.23 -7.21 -4.95
N SER A 24 5.59 -6.10 -5.61
CA SER A 24 4.83 -5.56 -6.73
C SER A 24 4.93 -6.38 -8.02
N GLY A 25 5.80 -7.40 -8.09
CA GLY A 25 6.00 -8.24 -9.29
C GLY A 25 6.51 -7.48 -10.52
N SER A 26 6.98 -6.24 -10.35
CA SER A 26 7.45 -5.33 -11.40
C SER A 26 8.92 -5.01 -11.18
N ALA A 27 9.62 -4.55 -12.22
CA ALA A 27 11.01 -4.09 -12.07
C ALA A 27 11.11 -2.99 -11.01
N SER A 28 12.18 -3.00 -10.19
CA SER A 28 12.31 -2.12 -9.01
C SER A 28 12.09 -0.64 -9.31
N THR A 29 12.62 -0.13 -10.44
CA THR A 29 12.43 1.26 -10.85
C THR A 29 10.99 1.59 -11.21
N THR A 30 10.26 0.61 -11.76
CA THR A 30 8.84 0.74 -12.10
C THR A 30 8.00 0.76 -10.82
N ALA A 31 8.30 -0.10 -9.86
CA ALA A 31 7.63 -0.11 -8.56
C ALA A 31 7.82 1.22 -7.81
N LEU A 32 9.04 1.78 -7.81
CA LEU A 32 9.34 3.08 -7.23
C LEU A 32 8.56 4.22 -7.92
N ARG A 33 8.42 4.17 -9.25
CA ARG A 33 7.60 5.12 -10.01
C ARG A 33 6.12 5.01 -9.62
N TYR A 34 5.59 3.80 -9.45
CA TYR A 34 4.23 3.60 -8.97
C TYR A 34 4.04 4.10 -7.54
N LEU A 35 4.97 3.82 -6.61
CA LEU A 35 4.93 4.38 -5.26
C LEU A 35 4.90 5.91 -5.29
N LYS A 36 5.72 6.54 -6.14
CA LYS A 36 5.75 7.99 -6.28
C LYS A 36 4.42 8.53 -6.83
N SER A 37 3.84 7.85 -7.82
CA SER A 37 2.54 8.22 -8.37
C SER A 37 1.44 8.10 -7.33
N LEU A 38 1.40 7.02 -6.56
CA LEU A 38 0.42 6.84 -5.48
C LEU A 38 0.56 7.88 -4.37
N GLU A 39 1.79 8.27 -4.03
CA GLU A 39 2.08 9.36 -3.09
C GLU A 39 1.61 10.72 -3.61
N GLN A 40 1.82 11.01 -4.89
CA GLN A 40 1.31 12.23 -5.54
C GLN A 40 -0.21 12.34 -5.52
N HIS A 41 -0.92 11.20 -5.52
CA HIS A 41 -2.38 11.15 -5.40
C HIS A 41 -2.87 11.04 -3.95
N ALA A 42 -1.97 11.24 -2.97
CA ALA A 42 -2.26 11.11 -1.54
C ALA A 42 -2.85 9.75 -1.15
N LEU A 43 -2.57 8.69 -1.91
CA LEU A 43 -3.03 7.33 -1.62
C LEU A 43 -2.07 6.57 -0.72
N VAL A 44 -0.79 6.93 -0.79
CA VAL A 44 0.30 6.31 -0.05
C VAL A 44 1.07 7.39 0.71
N ILE A 45 1.47 7.06 1.94
CA ILE A 45 2.30 7.90 2.79
C ILE A 45 3.63 7.18 3.01
N ARG A 46 4.73 7.93 2.90
CA ARG A 46 6.07 7.45 3.24
C ARG A 46 6.55 8.11 4.52
N THR A 47 7.03 7.29 5.45
CA THR A 47 7.60 7.76 6.72
C THR A 47 8.96 7.11 6.94
N GLN A 48 9.85 7.80 7.67
CA GLN A 48 11.07 7.15 8.12
C GLN A 48 10.71 6.06 9.13
N ASP A 49 11.38 4.91 9.02
CA ASP A 49 11.23 3.85 10.01
C ASP A 49 11.77 4.35 11.37
N PRO A 50 10.96 4.34 12.44
CA PRO A 50 11.42 4.76 13.76
C PRO A 50 12.56 3.89 14.31
N SER A 51 12.66 2.64 13.86
CA SER A 51 13.68 1.67 14.31
C SER A 51 14.96 1.69 13.46
N ASP A 52 14.89 2.14 12.21
CA ASP A 52 16.04 2.24 11.30
C ASP A 52 15.84 3.38 10.29
N ARG A 53 16.42 4.56 10.57
CA ARG A 53 16.28 5.76 9.72
C ARG A 53 16.81 5.59 8.29
N ARG A 54 17.54 4.51 7.99
CA ARG A 54 17.97 4.17 6.62
C ARG A 54 16.81 3.59 5.79
N ARG A 55 15.73 3.16 6.44
CA ARG A 55 14.55 2.56 5.81
C ARG A 55 13.40 3.55 5.78
N MET A 56 12.66 3.49 4.68
CA MET A 56 11.38 4.16 4.52
C MET A 56 10.26 3.13 4.62
N GLN A 57 9.30 3.39 5.49
CA GLN A 57 8.04 2.68 5.56
C GLN A 57 7.03 3.30 4.61
N VAL A 58 6.11 2.47 4.14
CA VAL A 58 5.04 2.83 3.21
C VAL A 58 3.72 2.34 3.80
N THR A 59 2.74 3.23 3.90
CA THR A 59 1.38 2.92 4.36
C THR A 59 0.36 3.50 3.41
N LEU A 60 -0.88 2.99 3.42
CA LEU A 60 -1.98 3.71 2.78
C LEU A 60 -2.37 4.91 3.64
N SER A 61 -2.87 5.95 2.98
CA SER A 61 -3.58 7.03 3.66
C SER A 61 -4.96 6.56 4.12
N GLU A 62 -5.53 7.23 5.10
CA GLU A 62 -6.91 6.96 5.56
C GLU A 62 -7.94 7.09 4.43
N ALA A 63 -7.74 8.06 3.53
CA ALA A 63 -8.57 8.24 2.35
C ALA A 63 -8.49 7.04 1.39
N ALA A 64 -7.29 6.50 1.16
CA ALA A 64 -7.11 5.32 0.33
C ALA A 64 -7.74 4.07 0.94
N ILE A 65 -7.61 3.87 2.26
CA ILE A 65 -8.27 2.76 2.97
C ILE A 65 -9.78 2.86 2.81
N THR A 66 -10.35 4.05 3.03
CA THR A 66 -11.79 4.29 2.87
C THR A 66 -12.27 4.02 1.46
N LEU A 67 -11.51 4.48 0.45
CA LEU A 67 -11.82 4.24 -0.95
C LEU A 67 -11.79 2.75 -1.30
N LEU A 68 -10.78 2.02 -0.84
CA LEU A 68 -10.63 0.59 -1.07
C LEU A 68 -11.74 -0.21 -0.39
N ASN A 69 -12.09 0.11 0.86
CA ASN A 69 -13.20 -0.53 1.56
C ASN A 69 -14.51 -0.37 0.78
N ARG A 70 -14.84 0.85 0.37
CA ARG A 70 -16.03 1.12 -0.46
C ARG A 70 -15.98 0.36 -1.79
N TRP A 71 -14.81 0.32 -2.42
CA TRP A 71 -14.66 -0.41 -3.68
C TRP A 71 -14.92 -1.90 -3.48
N PHE A 72 -14.34 -2.54 -2.46
CA PHE A 72 -14.57 -3.94 -2.12
C PHE A 72 -16.03 -4.23 -1.77
N GLU A 73 -16.70 -3.37 -1.01
CA GLU A 73 -18.13 -3.51 -0.70
C GLU A 73 -19.01 -3.52 -1.97
N ARG A 74 -18.61 -2.76 -3.00
CA ARG A 74 -19.35 -2.68 -4.27
C ARG A 74 -19.01 -3.82 -5.23
N THR A 75 -17.81 -4.38 -5.14
CA THR A 75 -17.31 -5.39 -6.08
C THR A 75 -17.35 -6.81 -5.55
N GLN A 76 -17.58 -7.01 -4.25
CA GLN A 76 -17.92 -8.34 -3.75
C GLN A 76 -19.33 -8.72 -4.24
N PRO A 77 -19.48 -9.77 -5.06
CA PRO A 77 -20.80 -10.33 -5.28
C PRO A 77 -21.34 -10.75 -3.91
N ALA A 78 -22.63 -10.47 -3.65
CA ALA A 78 -23.31 -10.99 -2.47
C ALA A 78 -22.94 -12.48 -2.35
N LYS A 79 -22.40 -12.87 -1.18
CA LYS A 79 -22.11 -14.27 -0.88
C LYS A 79 -23.40 -15.03 -1.17
N HIS A 80 -23.47 -15.73 -2.30
CA HIS A 80 -24.56 -16.65 -2.58
C HIS A 80 -24.33 -17.79 -1.59
N GLY A 81 -25.15 -17.79 -0.53
CA GLY A 81 -25.29 -18.94 0.36
C GLY A 81 -25.95 -20.10 -0.35
#